data_AF-S3JIL5-F1
#
_entry.id   AF-S3JIL5-F1
#
_cell.length_a   1.000
_cell.length_b   1.000
_cell.length_c   1.000
_cell.angle_alpha   90.00
_cell.angle_beta   90.00
_cell.angle_gamma   90.00
#
_symmetry.space_group_name_H-M   'P 1'
#
loop_
_entity.id
_entity.type
_entity.pdbx_description
1 polymer ?
#
loop_
_entity_poly.entity_id
_entity_poly.type
_entity_poly.pdbx_seq_one_letter_code
_entity_poly.pdbx_strand_id
1 'polypeptide(L)'
;MELNTGKQSFTWTLTAAHKTERWRFFITKKDWDPSKKLTRAQFDLDKPICDQDGKGEVPANSITIKDCTIPSDYKGYHVILGVWDIADTGNAFYQVIDTDIK
;
A
#
# COMPACT_ATOMS: atom_id res chain seq x y z
N MET A 1 3.76 -6.75 11.50
CA MET A 1 3.56 -5.49 12.27
C MET A 1 2.15 -5.45 12.82
N GLU A 2 1.94 -5.03 14.06
CA GLU A 2 0.58 -4.83 14.59
C GLU A 2 0.03 -3.48 14.13
N LEU A 3 -1.20 -3.48 13.60
CA LEU A 3 -1.93 -2.27 13.19
C LEU A 3 -3.33 -2.28 13.78
N ASN A 4 -3.95 -1.09 13.88
CA ASN A 4 -5.36 -0.96 14.21
C ASN A 4 -6.15 -0.64 12.93
N THR A 5 -7.46 -0.85 12.97
CA THR A 5 -8.35 -0.28 11.95
C THR A 5 -8.35 1.26 12.00
N GLY A 6 -8.89 1.89 10.96
CA GLY A 6 -8.90 3.35 10.83
C GLY A 6 -7.66 3.90 10.14
N LYS A 7 -7.35 5.18 10.41
CA LYS A 7 -6.30 5.91 9.71
C LYS A 7 -4.91 5.44 10.12
N GLN A 8 -4.12 5.07 9.12
CA GLN A 8 -2.72 4.72 9.22
C GLN A 8 -1.85 5.66 8.39
N SER A 9 -0.55 5.64 8.64
CA SER A 9 0.45 6.34 7.83
C SER A 9 1.58 5.39 7.48
N PHE A 10 2.03 5.43 6.23
CA PHE A 10 3.10 4.57 5.72
C PHE A 10 4.24 5.43 5.18
N THR A 11 5.47 5.11 5.56
CA THR A 11 6.66 5.86 5.14
C THR A 11 7.49 5.03 4.17
N TRP A 12 7.83 5.64 3.04
CA TRP A 12 8.79 5.11 2.08
C TRP A 12 10.14 5.79 2.28
N THR A 13 11.20 4.99 2.31
CA THR A 13 12.59 5.46 2.20
C THR A 13 13.12 5.09 0.82
N LEU A 14 13.46 6.10 0.02
CA LEU A 14 13.85 5.96 -1.37
C LEU A 14 15.38 6.05 -1.50
N THR A 15 16.01 5.02 -2.05
CA THR A 15 17.44 5.04 -2.39
C THR A 15 17.73 5.86 -3.64
N ALA A 16 16.74 6.01 -4.52
CA ALA A 16 16.72 6.92 -5.65
C ALA A 16 15.29 7.47 -5.79
N ALA A 17 15.14 8.80 -5.86
CA ALA A 17 13.84 9.44 -6.07
C ALA A 17 13.54 9.55 -7.57
N HIS A 18 12.34 9.16 -7.96
CA HIS A 18 11.84 9.23 -9.34
C HIS A 18 10.57 10.07 -9.42
N LYS A 19 10.27 10.64 -10.60
CA LYS A 19 8.99 11.33 -10.83
C LYS A 19 7.85 10.36 -10.54
N THR A 20 6.97 10.73 -9.64
CA THR A 20 5.96 9.80 -9.12
C THR A 20 4.60 10.07 -9.74
N GLU A 21 3.98 9.03 -10.29
CA GLU A 21 2.58 9.10 -10.73
C GLU A 21 1.68 8.96 -9.52
N ARG A 22 1.78 7.85 -8.78
CA ARG A 22 0.90 7.54 -7.65
C ARG A 22 1.59 6.71 -6.57
N TRP A 23 1.08 6.87 -5.36
CA TRP A 23 1.31 5.98 -4.22
C TRP A 23 0.00 5.28 -3.88
N ARG A 24 -0.04 3.96 -4.02
CA ARG A 24 -1.24 3.17 -3.73
C ARG A 24 -0.96 2.13 -2.67
N PHE A 25 -1.93 1.92 -1.78
CA PHE A 25 -1.89 0.85 -0.81
C PHE A 25 -3.14 0.00 -0.93
N PHE A 26 -2.96 -1.29 -1.11
CA PHE A 26 -4.03 -2.29 -1.14
C PHE A 26 -3.92 -3.19 0.07
N ILE A 27 -5.03 -3.82 0.45
CA ILE A 27 -5.05 -4.82 1.50
C ILE A 27 -5.73 -6.08 0.97
N THR A 28 -5.25 -7.24 1.42
CA THR A 28 -5.90 -8.53 1.16
C THR A 28 -7.35 -8.50 1.61
N LYS A 29 -8.27 -9.13 0.87
CA LYS A 29 -9.68 -9.29 1.23
C LYS A 29 -9.83 -10.02 2.56
N LYS A 30 -10.97 -9.83 3.23
CA LYS A 30 -11.27 -10.47 4.53
C LYS A 30 -11.22 -12.00 4.48
N ASP A 31 -11.58 -12.59 3.35
CA ASP A 31 -11.64 -14.03 3.11
C ASP A 31 -10.42 -14.58 2.34
N TRP A 32 -9.31 -13.83 2.32
CA TRP A 32 -8.08 -14.29 1.67
C TRP A 32 -7.49 -15.55 2.32
N ASP A 33 -6.81 -16.38 1.51
CA ASP A 33 -6.15 -17.60 2.00
C ASP A 33 -4.65 -17.34 2.23
N PRO A 34 -4.20 -17.18 3.49
CA PRO A 34 -2.80 -16.91 3.80
C PRO A 34 -1.85 -18.09 3.53
N SER A 35 -2.38 -19.29 3.25
CA SER A 35 -1.58 -20.46 2.90
C SER A 35 -1.19 -20.51 1.41
N LYS A 36 -1.77 -19.61 0.59
CA LYS A 36 -1.56 -19.55 -0.85
C LYS A 36 -0.62 -18.42 -1.21
N LYS A 37 -0.01 -18.54 -2.40
CA LYS A 37 0.72 -17.43 -3.01
C LYS A 37 -0.22 -16.25 -3.23
N LEU A 38 0.28 -15.04 -3.01
CA LEU A 38 -0.46 -13.81 -3.27
C LEU A 38 -0.86 -13.73 -4.75
N THR A 39 -2.11 -13.36 -4.99
CA THR A 39 -2.65 -13.13 -6.33
C THR A 39 -3.49 -11.86 -6.32
N ARG A 40 -3.67 -11.23 -7.48
CA ARG A 40 -4.55 -10.05 -7.64
C ARG A 40 -5.96 -10.29 -7.09
N ALA A 41 -6.49 -11.50 -7.24
CA ALA A 41 -7.82 -11.87 -6.76
C ALA A 41 -7.97 -11.83 -5.23
N GLN A 42 -6.86 -11.93 -4.49
CA GLN A 42 -6.85 -11.86 -3.03
C GLN A 42 -6.84 -10.42 -2.50
N PHE A 43 -6.66 -9.40 -3.34
CA PHE A 43 -6.69 -7.99 -2.93
C PHE A 43 -7.97 -7.30 -3.39
N ASP A 44 -8.44 -6.30 -2.62
CA ASP A 44 -9.48 -5.38 -3.08
C ASP A 44 -8.84 -4.28 -3.94
N LEU A 45 -8.68 -4.55 -5.25
CA LEU A 45 -8.00 -3.65 -6.18
C LEU A 45 -8.84 -2.43 -6.59
N ASP A 46 -10.16 -2.48 -6.41
CA ASP A 46 -11.06 -1.37 -6.74
C ASP A 46 -11.14 -0.34 -5.62
N LYS A 47 -10.72 -0.72 -4.41
CA LYS A 47 -10.78 0.10 -3.20
C LYS A 47 -9.44 0.05 -2.45
N PRO A 48 -8.39 0.71 -2.99
CA PRO A 48 -7.17 0.87 -2.23
C PRO A 48 -7.47 1.57 -0.90
N ILE A 49 -6.79 1.16 0.18
CA ILE A 49 -6.86 1.86 1.47
C ILE A 49 -6.22 3.24 1.38
N CYS A 50 -5.47 3.51 0.31
CA CYS A 50 -4.83 4.79 0.02
C CYS A 50 -4.55 4.91 -1.48
N ASP A 51 -4.88 6.04 -2.10
CA ASP A 51 -4.45 6.41 -3.45
C ASP A 51 -4.09 7.90 -3.45
N GLN A 52 -2.80 8.20 -3.49
CA GLN A 52 -2.27 9.56 -3.45
C GLN A 52 -1.55 9.89 -4.76
N ASP A 53 -2.01 10.95 -5.41
CA ASP A 53 -1.39 11.51 -6.62
C ASP A 53 0.01 12.08 -6.30
N GLY A 54 1.01 11.61 -7.03
CA GLY A 54 2.39 12.07 -6.96
C GLY A 54 2.67 13.30 -7.83
N LYS A 55 1.68 13.75 -8.63
CA LYS A 55 1.71 14.95 -9.48
C LYS A 55 2.82 14.97 -10.54
N GLY A 56 3.47 13.82 -10.80
CA GLY A 56 4.66 13.74 -11.65
C GLY A 56 5.89 14.42 -11.03
N GLU A 57 5.87 14.74 -9.74
CA GLU A 57 6.96 15.41 -9.04
C GLU A 57 7.99 14.40 -8.53
N VAL A 58 9.22 14.86 -8.34
CA VAL A 58 10.26 14.08 -7.65
C VAL A 58 10.05 14.25 -6.14
N PRO A 59 9.73 13.18 -5.40
CA PRO A 59 9.47 13.26 -3.96
C PRO A 59 10.77 13.46 -3.17
N ALA A 60 10.64 13.79 -1.89
CA ALA A 60 11.75 13.67 -0.95
C ALA A 60 12.17 12.19 -0.78
N ASN A 61 13.44 11.95 -0.42
CA ASN A 61 13.94 10.59 -0.19
C ASN A 61 13.29 9.87 1.00
N SER A 62 12.56 10.61 1.85
CA SER A 62 11.68 10.04 2.88
C SER A 62 10.31 10.72 2.74
N ILE A 63 9.29 9.93 2.43
CA ILE A 63 7.94 10.42 2.18
C ILE A 63 6.93 9.59 2.97
N THR A 64 6.04 10.27 3.69
CA THR A 64 4.96 9.64 4.45
C THR A 64 3.63 9.86 3.73
N ILE A 65 2.99 8.76 3.37
CA ILE A 65 1.64 8.71 2.83
C ILE A 65 0.69 8.59 4.02
N LYS A 66 -0.22 9.55 4.15
CA LYS A 66 -1.11 9.70 5.31
C LYS A 66 -2.54 9.32 4.95
N ASP A 67 -3.39 9.22 5.98
CA ASP A 67 -4.83 9.01 5.86
C ASP A 67 -5.23 7.71 5.13
N CYS A 68 -4.33 6.72 5.10
CA CYS A 68 -4.62 5.42 4.53
C CYS A 68 -5.52 4.65 5.49
N THR A 69 -6.77 4.37 5.09
CA THR A 69 -7.81 3.91 6.01
C THR A 69 -8.04 2.41 5.90
N ILE A 70 -7.69 1.68 6.96
CA ILE A 70 -8.03 0.26 7.11
C ILE A 70 -9.50 0.17 7.54
N PRO A 71 -10.37 -0.56 6.82
CA PRO A 71 -11.79 -0.66 7.18
C PRO A 71 -12.00 -1.29 8.57
N SER A 72 -13.03 -0.86 9.29
CA SER A 72 -13.26 -1.22 10.70
C SER A 72 -13.62 -2.69 10.94
N ASP A 73 -13.92 -3.43 9.87
CA ASP A 73 -14.31 -4.84 9.90
C ASP A 73 -13.16 -5.80 9.54
N TYR A 74 -11.92 -5.30 9.48
CA TYR A 74 -10.71 -6.08 9.29
C TYR A 74 -10.10 -6.50 10.62
N LYS A 75 -9.57 -7.73 10.69
CA LYS A 75 -8.95 -8.28 11.89
C LYS A 75 -8.02 -9.45 11.54
N GLY A 76 -6.97 -9.62 12.33
CA GLY A 76 -6.04 -10.73 12.21
C GLY A 76 -5.03 -10.51 11.10
N TYR A 77 -4.47 -11.60 10.59
CA TYR A 77 -3.40 -11.56 9.62
C TYR A 77 -3.88 -11.11 8.24
N HIS A 78 -3.23 -10.08 7.71
CA HIS A 78 -3.43 -9.54 6.38
C HIS A 78 -2.09 -9.12 5.76
N VAL A 79 -2.08 -8.97 4.44
CA VAL A 79 -0.97 -8.38 3.71
C VAL A 79 -1.41 -7.05 3.11
N ILE A 80 -0.63 -6.00 3.36
CA ILE A 80 -0.75 -4.72 2.68
C ILE A 80 0.27 -4.69 1.53
N LEU A 81 -0.19 -4.29 0.35
CA LEU A 81 0.64 -4.08 -0.83
C LEU A 81 0.77 -2.58 -1.10
N GLY A 82 1.95 -2.03 -0.82
CA GLY A 82 2.35 -0.70 -1.25
C GLY A 82 2.87 -0.72 -2.68
N VAL A 83 2.35 0.17 -3.52
CA VAL A 83 2.73 0.34 -4.93
C VAL A 83 3.16 1.78 -5.15
N TRP A 84 4.34 1.95 -5.73
CA TRP A 84 4.88 3.22 -6.17
C TRP A 84 5.00 3.22 -7.69
N ASP A 85 4.10 3.95 -8.36
CA ASP A 85 4.08 4.06 -9.81
C ASP A 85 4.96 5.23 -10.29
N ILE A 86 5.83 4.97 -11.27
CA ILE A 86 6.81 5.94 -11.77
C ILE A 86 6.26 6.65 -13.01
N ALA A 87 6.14 7.97 -12.97
CA ALA A 87 5.43 8.76 -13.98
C ALA A 87 6.10 8.79 -15.37
N ASP A 88 7.42 8.63 -15.43
CA ASP A 88 8.19 8.71 -16.68
C ASP A 88 8.68 7.35 -17.19
N THR A 89 8.15 6.25 -16.64
CA THR A 89 8.42 4.89 -17.11
C THR A 89 7.15 4.03 -17.07
N GLY A 90 7.19 2.81 -17.62
CA GLY A 90 6.12 1.82 -17.44
C GLY A 90 6.28 0.95 -16.18
N ASN A 91 7.18 1.33 -15.26
CA ASN A 91 7.55 0.51 -14.12
C ASN A 91 6.89 0.98 -12.81
N ALA A 92 6.85 0.09 -11.83
CA ALA A 92 6.45 0.40 -10.47
C ALA A 92 7.28 -0.41 -9.46
N PHE A 93 7.44 0.12 -8.25
CA PHE A 93 8.00 -0.62 -7.11
C PHE A 93 6.87 -1.19 -6.26
N TYR A 94 7.03 -2.44 -5.83
CA TYR A 94 6.05 -3.18 -5.04
C TYR A 94 6.66 -3.58 -3.70
N GLN A 95 6.00 -3.23 -2.60
CA GLN A 95 6.40 -3.59 -1.24
C GLN A 95 5.25 -4.25 -0.52
N VAL A 96 5.48 -5.46 0.00
CA VAL A 96 4.52 -6.19 0.82
C VAL A 96 4.81 -5.95 2.30
N ILE A 97 3.75 -5.82 3.08
CA ILE A 97 3.82 -5.60 4.54
C ILE A 97 2.92 -6.64 5.21
N ASP A 98 3.53 -7.55 5.96
CA ASP A 98 2.82 -8.48 6.82
C ASP A 98 2.29 -7.75 8.06
N THR A 99 0.97 -7.83 8.27
CA THR A 99 0.33 -7.16 9.41
C THR A 99 -0.67 -8.05 10.14
N ASP A 100 -0.76 -7.83 11.45
CA ASP A 100 -1.83 -8.36 12.30
C ASP A 100 -2.70 -7.17 12.74
N ILE A 101 -3.97 -7.18 12.35
CA ILE A 101 -4.93 -6.10 12.61
C ILE A 101 -5.70 -6.40 13.89
N LYS A 102 -5.67 -5.48 14.85
CA LYS A 102 -6.32 -5.63 16.16
C LYS A 102 -7.76 -5.13 16.16
#